data_AF-A0A537JE72-F1
#
_entry.id   AF-A0A537JE72-F1
#
_cell.length_a   1.000
_cell.length_b   1.000
_cell.length_c   1.000
_cell.angle_alpha   90.00
_cell.angle_beta   90.00
_cell.angle_gamma   90.00
#
_symmetry.space_group_name_H-M   'P 1'
#
loop_
_entity.id
_entity.type
_entity.pdbx_description
1 polymer ?
#
loop_
_entity_poly.entity_id
_entity_poly.type
_entity_poly.pdbx_seq_one_letter_code
_entity_poly.pdbx_strand_id
1 'polypeptide(L)' 'TDSIQKQLSLGFQTDYCVCIGGDKNLKFFSSLNDEHKFFDKILPLPHPRFIMQYRRKQKEKYIDQYLSTLRVS' A
#
# COMPACT_ATOMS: atom_id res chain seq x y z
N THR A 1 -4.94 -10.50 -12.86
CA THR A 1 -5.75 -9.45 -12.19
C THR A 1 -6.96 -10.03 -11.49
N ASP A 2 -7.39 -11.25 -11.86
CA ASP A 2 -8.50 -11.99 -11.25
C ASP A 2 -8.57 -11.96 -9.73
N SER A 3 -7.45 -12.10 -9.02
CA SER A 3 -7.44 -12.07 -7.55
C SER A 3 -7.88 -10.73 -6.99
N ILE A 4 -7.45 -9.62 -7.59
CA ILE A 4 -7.81 -8.26 -7.17
C ILE A 4 -9.30 -8.04 -7.46
N GLN A 5 -9.76 -8.40 -8.65
CA GLN A 5 -11.17 -8.27 -9.04
C GLN A 5 -12.10 -9.08 -8.12
N LYS A 6 -11.71 -10.31 -7.77
CA LYS A 6 -12.44 -11.13 -6.79
C LYS A 6 -12.49 -10.45 -5.42
N GLN A 7 -11.37 -9.88 -4.96
CA GLN A 7 -11.37 -9.12 -3.71
C GLN A 7 -12.32 -7.92 -3.80
N LEU A 8 -12.26 -7.10 -4.85
CA LEU A 8 -13.16 -5.96 -5.04
C LEU A 8 -14.64 -6.36 -5.04
N SER A 9 -14.98 -7.53 -5.60
CA SER A 9 -16.35 -8.04 -5.59
C SER A 9 -16.90 -8.36 -4.19
N LEU A 10 -16.03 -8.49 -3.17
CA LEU A 10 -16.42 -8.66 -1.77
C LEU A 10 -16.86 -7.35 -1.10
N GLY A 11 -16.77 -6.20 -1.78
CA GLY A 11 -17.24 -4.90 -1.27
C GLY A 11 -16.21 -4.14 -0.46
N PHE A 12 -14.91 -4.29 -0.75
CA PHE A 12 -13.88 -3.44 -0.14
C PHE A 12 -13.99 -1.99 -0.64
N GLN A 13 -13.61 -1.05 0.22
CA GLN A 13 -13.46 0.35 -0.18
C GLN A 13 -12.31 0.51 -1.18
N THR A 14 -12.55 1.31 -2.21
CA THR A 14 -11.61 1.56 -3.31
C THR A 14 -11.05 2.98 -3.34
N ASP A 15 -11.40 3.82 -2.36
CA ASP A 15 -10.95 5.22 -2.27
C ASP A 15 -9.42 5.32 -2.21
N TYR A 16 -8.78 4.36 -1.56
CA TYR A 16 -7.32 4.24 -1.57
C TYR A 16 -6.86 2.80 -1.30
N CYS A 17 -5.69 2.46 -1.83
CA CYS A 17 -4.97 1.23 -1.55
C CYS A 17 -3.62 1.55 -0.91
N VAL A 18 -3.29 0.88 0.20
CA VAL A 18 -1.98 1.00 0.81
C VAL A 18 -1.05 -0.07 0.24
N CYS A 19 -0.03 0.35 -0.51
CA CYS A 19 0.96 -0.55 -1.09
C CYS A 19 2.16 -0.70 -0.15
N ILE A 20 2.26 -1.86 0.51
CA ILE A 20 3.38 -2.18 1.40
C ILE A 20 4.51 -2.79 0.57
N GLY A 21 5.63 -2.09 0.43
CA GLY A 21 6.71 -2.54 -0.43
C GLY A 21 7.76 -1.49 -0.73
N GLY A 22 8.71 -1.85 -1.59
CA GLY A 22 9.63 -0.92 -2.20
C GLY A 22 9.15 -0.45 -3.58
N ASP A 23 9.98 0.34 -4.25
CA ASP A 23 9.65 1.04 -5.51
C ASP A 23 9.18 0.12 -6.63
N LYS A 24 9.64 -1.14 -6.66
CA LYS A 24 9.21 -2.12 -7.68
C LYS A 24 7.73 -2.49 -7.52
N ASN A 25 7.27 -2.70 -6.28
CA ASN A 25 5.86 -3.01 -6.02
C ASN A 25 4.99 -1.81 -6.36
N LEU A 26 5.39 -0.61 -5.93
CA LEU A 26 4.65 0.61 -6.24
C LEU A 26 4.53 0.80 -7.76
N LYS A 27 5.62 0.69 -8.52
CA LYS A 27 5.60 0.82 -9.98
C LYS A 27 4.67 -0.21 -10.63
N PHE A 28 4.77 -1.47 -10.24
CA PHE A 28 3.93 -2.54 -10.77
C PHE A 28 2.44 -2.27 -10.48
N PHE A 29 2.09 -1.96 -9.24
CA PHE A 29 0.70 -1.70 -8.86
C PHE A 29 0.16 -0.40 -9.45
N SER A 30 0.98 0.64 -9.57
CA SER A 30 0.59 1.88 -10.25
C SER A 30 0.26 1.62 -11.70
N SER A 31 1.12 0.94 -12.47
CA SER A 31 0.83 0.62 -13.87
C SER A 31 -0.44 -0.23 -14.03
N LEU A 32 -0.64 -1.20 -13.14
CA LEU A 32 -1.82 -2.06 -13.15
C LEU A 32 -3.11 -1.29 -12.77
N ASN A 33 -2.99 -0.30 -11.89
CA ASN A 33 -4.10 0.57 -11.51
C ASN A 33 -4.39 1.64 -12.56
N ASP A 34 -3.39 2.10 -13.32
CA ASP A 34 -3.61 3.00 -14.45
C ASP A 34 -4.42 2.32 -15.56
N GLU A 35 -4.20 1.01 -15.77
CA GLU A 35 -4.95 0.20 -16.73
C GLU A 35 -6.38 -0.10 -16.28
N HIS A 36 -6.56 -0.52 -15.02
CA HIS A 36 -7.84 -1.06 -14.55
C HIS A 36 -8.64 -0.13 -13.63
N LYS A 37 -8.03 0.95 -13.13
CA LYS A 37 -8.61 1.92 -12.19
C LYS A 37 -9.28 1.24 -10.99
N PHE A 38 -8.55 0.31 -10.36
CA PHE A 38 -9.05 -0.43 -9.20
C PHE A 38 -9.23 0.45 -7.96
N PHE A 39 -8.37 1.46 -7.79
CA PHE A 39 -8.34 2.35 -6.64
C PHE A 39 -8.13 3.79 -7.08
N ASP A 40 -8.71 4.77 -6.37
CA ASP A 40 -8.52 6.18 -6.72
C ASP A 40 -7.11 6.67 -6.38
N LYS A 41 -6.51 6.14 -5.31
CA LYS A 41 -5.15 6.49 -4.87
C LYS A 41 -4.38 5.25 -4.40
N ILE A 42 -3.08 5.22 -4.67
CA ILE A 42 -2.16 4.23 -4.10
C ILE A 42 -1.18 4.94 -3.18
N LEU A 43 -1.19 4.57 -1.90
CA LEU A 43 -0.34 5.14 -0.87
C LEU A 43 0.80 4.15 -0.54
N PRO A 44 2.06 4.47 -0.88
CA PRO A 44 3.18 3.58 -0.59
C PRO A 44 3.58 3.64 0.88
N LEU A 45 3.86 2.46 1.47
CA LEU A 45 4.46 2.33 2.79
C LEU A 45 5.67 1.37 2.77
N PRO A 46 6.76 1.68 3.50
CA PRO A 46 7.94 0.82 3.54
C PRO A 46 7.64 -0.54 4.17
N HIS A 47 8.10 -1.63 3.56
CA HIS A 47 7.81 -2.97 4.05
C HIS A 47 8.35 -3.22 5.48
N PRO A 48 7.58 -3.84 6.41
CA PRO A 48 8.02 -4.09 7.79
C PRO A 48 9.34 -4.86 7.89
N ARG A 49 9.56 -5.88 7.04
CA ARG A 49 10.86 -6.56 6.91
C ARG A 49 12.02 -5.60 6.68
N PHE A 50 11.87 -4.63 5.76
CA PHE A 50 12.93 -3.65 5.48
C PHE A 50 13.18 -2.75 6.70
N ILE A 51 12.11 -2.28 7.35
CA ILE A 51 12.22 -1.45 8.55
C ILE A 51 12.97 -2.23 9.65
N MET A 52 12.55 -3.46 9.93
CA MET A 52 13.14 -4.26 11.01
C MET A 52 14.58 -4.69 10.72
N GLN A 53 14.95 -4.93 9.47
CA GLN A 53 16.30 -5.35 9.11
C GLN A 53 17.30 -4.19 9.02
N TYR A 54 16.90 -3.05 8.45
CA TYR A 54 17.84 -1.97 8.11
C TYR A 54 17.59 -0.66 8.87
N ARG A 55 16.37 -0.45 9.37
CA ARG A 55 15.95 0.83 9.98
C ARG A 55 15.36 0.65 11.38
N ARG A 56 15.72 -0.42 12.09
CA ARG A 56 15.14 -0.79 13.40
C ARG A 56 15.18 0.35 14.42
N LYS A 57 16.25 1.15 14.45
CA LYS A 57 16.39 2.30 15.36
C LYS A 57 15.37 3.43 15.10
N GLN A 58 14.76 3.45 13.91
CA GLN A 58 13.75 4.43 13.51
C GLN A 58 12.35 3.83 13.48
N LYS A 59 12.13 2.65 14.09
CA LYS A 59 10.87 1.90 14.04
C LYS A 59 9.67 2.75 14.46
N GLU A 60 9.78 3.52 15.54
CA GLU A 60 8.73 4.41 16.05
C GLU A 60 8.28 5.41 14.97
N LYS A 61 9.21 6.05 14.26
CA LYS A 61 8.91 6.94 13.13
C LYS A 61 8.09 6.25 12.03
N TYR A 62 8.40 4.99 11.72
CA TYR A 62 7.64 4.25 10.71
C TYR A 62 6.27 3.81 11.23
N ILE A 63 6.13 3.52 12.53
CA ILE A 63 4.81 3.26 13.14
C ILE A 63 3.93 4.51 13.00
N ASP A 64 4.46 5.68 13.33
CA ASP A 64 3.72 6.94 13.18
C ASP A 64 3.33 7.21 11.73
N GLN A 65 4.23 6.93 10.78
CA GLN A 65 3.92 7.02 9.35
C GLN A 65 2.77 6.08 8.96
N TYR A 66 2.79 4.82 9.40
CA TYR A 66 1.73 3.85 9.13
C TYR A 66 0.39 4.32 9.71
N LEU A 67 0.38 4.76 10.97
CA LEU A 67 -0.84 5.27 11.63
C LEU A 67 -1.39 6.51 10.94
N SER A 68 -0.52 7.44 10.52
CA SER A 68 -0.90 8.62 9.75
C SER A 68 -1.57 8.24 8.43
N THR A 69 -1.03 7.26 7.70
CA THR A 69 -1.58 6.84 6.41
C THR A 69 -2.93 6.12 6.57
N LEU A 70 -3.08 5.29 7.62
CA LEU A 70 -4.30 4.51 7.84
C LEU A 70 -5.45 5.30 8.46
N ARG A 71 -5.17 6.44 9.11
CA ARG A 71 -6.17 7.34 9.69
C ARG A 71 -6.81 8.30 8.69
N VAL A 72 -6.37 8.29 7.44
CA VAL A 72 -7.04 9.05 6.37
C VAL A 72 -8.38 8.33 6.12
N SER A 73 -9.43 8.79 6.80
CA SER A 73 -10.82 8.36 6.66
C SER A 73 -11.62 9.45 5.98
#